data_AF-A0AAV8QEH2-F1
#
_entry.id   AF-A0AAV8QEH2-F1
#
_cell.length_a   1.000
_cell.length_b   1.000
_cell.length_c   1.000
_cell.angle_alpha   90.00
_cell.angle_beta   90.00
_cell.angle_gamma   90.00
#
_symmetry.space_group_name_H-M   'P 1'
#
loop_
_entity.id
_entity.type
_entity.pdbx_description
1 polymer ?
#
loop_
_entity_poly.entity_id
_entity_poly.type
_entity_poly.pdbx_seq_one_letter_code
_entity_poly.pdbx_strand_id
1 'polypeptide(L)'
;MASLADSFLADLDELSDNEVQLDDENIDAVAVEEDDEGDMPDIETLNYDELDSVSKLQKTQRYNDIMQKVDDALEKGTDISMDIENEIIIIHKFICDKYRLKFPELESPVHHLIDYARVVKKIGNEMDLTLVDLEGLLPSAIIMVVSVTASTTSGQPLSEGNLQKTIDACDRALSLDLAKKKVLDFIESRMGYIAPNLSVIVGSAVAAKLMGTAGGLLALAKMPACNVQLLGAKKKTLVGFSTATSQFCVGYFEQTGIFQSKPLCLELMLADYWLQNQP
;
A
#
# COMPACT_ATOMS: atom_id res chain seq x y z
N MET A 1 33.08 -44.46 -16.08
CA MET A 1 32.72 -43.54 -15.00
C MET A 1 31.62 -42.66 -15.56
N ALA A 2 30.35 -42.97 -15.25
CA ALA A 2 29.24 -42.10 -15.62
C ALA A 2 29.35 -40.82 -14.78
N SER A 3 29.14 -39.67 -15.41
CA SER A 3 29.28 -38.37 -14.75
C SER A 3 28.00 -38.03 -13.98
N LEU A 4 28.12 -37.24 -12.91
CA LEU A 4 27.00 -36.81 -12.07
C LEU A 4 25.87 -36.12 -12.87
N ALA A 5 26.19 -35.55 -14.03
CA ALA A 5 25.23 -34.93 -14.94
C ALA A 5 24.35 -35.95 -15.66
N ASP A 6 24.86 -37.14 -15.97
CA ASP A 6 24.10 -38.19 -16.66
C ASP A 6 23.06 -38.85 -15.73
N SER A 7 23.32 -38.88 -14.42
CA SER A 7 22.35 -39.35 -13.42
C SER A 7 21.21 -38.34 -13.19
N PHE A 8 21.46 -37.06 -13.43
CA PHE A 8 20.48 -36.00 -13.20
C PHE A 8 19.52 -35.83 -14.40
N LEU A 9 19.99 -36.11 -15.61
CA LEU A 9 19.16 -36.13 -16.81
C LEU A 9 18.20 -37.33 -16.84
N ALA A 10 18.62 -38.48 -16.29
CA ALA A 10 17.75 -39.65 -16.18
C ALA A 10 16.55 -39.42 -15.24
N ASP A 11 16.74 -38.66 -14.16
CA ASP A 11 15.65 -38.30 -13.22
C ASP A 11 14.67 -37.26 -13.81
N LEU A 12 15.08 -36.50 -14.84
CA LEU A 12 14.23 -35.50 -15.51
C LEU A 12 13.39 -36.12 -16.65
N ASP A 13 13.91 -37.14 -17.33
CA ASP A 13 13.15 -37.86 -18.37
C ASP A 13 11.97 -38.64 -17.76
N GLU A 14 12.06 -39.08 -16.49
CA GLU A 14 10.96 -39.78 -15.80
C GLU A 14 9.79 -38.85 -15.39
N LEU A 15 9.98 -37.52 -15.47
CA LEU A 15 8.92 -36.52 -15.22
C LEU A 15 8.27 -35.99 -16.50
N SER A 16 8.82 -36.29 -17.68
CA SER A 16 8.33 -35.79 -18.98
C SER A 16 7.11 -36.57 -19.51
N ASP A 17 6.83 -37.77 -19.02
CA ASP A 17 5.78 -38.64 -19.57
C ASP A 17 4.35 -38.35 -19.05
N ASN A 18 4.15 -37.24 -18.32
CA ASN A 18 2.81 -36.78 -17.92
C ASN A 18 2.42 -35.49 -18.65
N GLU A 19 2.36 -35.53 -19.98
CA GLU A 19 1.59 -34.57 -20.75
C GLU A 19 0.09 -34.85 -20.58
N VAL A 20 -0.60 -33.98 -19.84
CA VAL A 20 -2.06 -33.91 -19.84
C VAL A 20 -2.50 -33.33 -21.19
N GLN A 21 -3.14 -34.15 -22.03
CA GLN A 21 -3.84 -33.69 -23.22
C GLN A 21 -4.95 -32.70 -22.82
N LEU A 22 -4.84 -31.46 -23.31
CA LEU A 22 -5.91 -30.47 -23.29
C LEU A 22 -6.67 -30.57 -24.61
N ASP A 23 -7.84 -31.21 -24.59
CA ASP A 23 -8.84 -31.06 -25.64
C ASP A 23 -9.79 -29.91 -25.25
N ASP A 24 -9.63 -28.77 -25.90
CA ASP A 24 -10.55 -27.63 -25.86
C ASP A 24 -11.74 -27.89 -26.81
N GLU A 25 -12.86 -28.39 -26.28
CA GLU A 25 -14.19 -28.16 -26.85
C GLU A 25 -15.15 -27.62 -25.77
N ASN A 26 -15.16 -26.28 -25.69
CA ASN A 26 -16.29 -25.37 -25.49
C ASN A 26 -17.64 -25.89 -24.91
N ILE A 27 -18.00 -25.35 -23.74
CA ILE A 27 -19.33 -24.85 -23.32
C ILE A 27 -20.48 -25.86 -23.25
N ASP A 28 -20.84 -26.30 -22.03
CA ASP A 28 -22.02 -25.85 -21.26
C ASP A 28 -22.35 -26.86 -20.15
N ALA A 29 -22.74 -26.33 -18.98
CA ALA A 29 -23.45 -27.03 -17.89
C ALA A 29 -22.78 -28.29 -17.29
N VAL A 30 -21.95 -28.11 -16.26
CA VAL A 30 -21.84 -29.15 -15.22
C VAL A 30 -22.72 -28.71 -14.06
N ALA A 31 -23.76 -29.51 -13.87
CA ALA A 31 -24.83 -29.35 -12.93
C ALA A 31 -24.33 -29.09 -11.51
N VAL A 32 -25.11 -28.28 -10.80
CA VAL A 32 -25.26 -28.38 -9.35
C VAL A 32 -25.60 -29.85 -9.05
N GLU A 33 -24.64 -30.62 -8.55
CA GLU A 33 -24.97 -31.85 -7.83
C GLU A 33 -25.42 -31.43 -6.43
N GLU A 34 -26.73 -31.28 -6.28
CA GLU A 34 -27.42 -31.42 -5.00
C GLU A 34 -27.36 -32.89 -4.56
N ASP A 35 -27.27 -33.06 -3.25
CA ASP A 35 -27.40 -34.30 -2.46
C ASP A 35 -26.14 -35.18 -2.26
N ASP A 36 -25.34 -34.80 -1.26
CA ASP A 36 -24.89 -35.79 -0.27
C ASP A 36 -25.33 -35.31 1.12
N GLU A 37 -26.49 -35.78 1.55
CA GLU A 37 -26.99 -35.69 2.92
C GLU A 37 -26.17 -36.65 3.81
N GLY A 38 -24.88 -36.36 3.94
CA GLY A 38 -23.95 -37.06 4.81
C GLY A 38 -23.95 -36.44 6.21
N ASP A 39 -24.42 -37.22 7.19
CA ASP A 39 -24.49 -36.91 8.62
C ASP A 39 -23.41 -35.91 9.09
N MET A 40 -23.86 -34.82 9.72
CA MET A 40 -22.98 -33.90 10.43
C MET A 40 -22.32 -34.70 11.57
N PRO A 41 -20.98 -34.89 11.60
CA PRO A 41 -20.36 -35.70 12.63
C PRO A 41 -20.60 -35.06 14.01
N ASP A 42 -21.06 -35.86 14.97
CA ASP A 42 -21.29 -35.44 16.35
C ASP A 42 -20.06 -34.70 16.89
N ILE A 43 -20.29 -33.51 17.45
CA ILE A 43 -19.29 -32.57 17.99
C ILE A 43 -18.33 -33.25 19.00
N GLU A 44 -18.75 -34.36 19.61
CA GLU A 44 -17.99 -35.12 20.61
C GLU A 44 -16.90 -36.04 20.02
N THR A 45 -16.86 -36.23 18.69
CA THR A 45 -15.92 -37.14 18.00
C THR A 45 -14.83 -36.43 17.20
N LEU A 46 -14.71 -35.11 17.35
CA LEU A 46 -13.70 -34.33 16.63
C LEU A 46 -12.32 -34.56 17.27
N ASN A 47 -11.56 -35.47 16.66
CA ASN A 47 -10.13 -35.57 16.93
C ASN A 47 -9.43 -34.33 16.34
N TYR A 48 -9.11 -33.36 17.18
CA TYR A 48 -8.51 -32.07 16.79
C TYR A 48 -7.12 -32.20 16.13
N ASP A 49 -6.54 -33.40 16.11
CA ASP A 49 -5.19 -33.66 15.58
C ASP A 49 -5.15 -34.04 14.08
N GLU A 50 -6.30 -34.27 13.43
CA GLU A 50 -6.33 -34.65 12.01
C GLU A 50 -6.40 -33.42 11.08
N LEU A 51 -5.31 -33.17 10.33
CA LEU A 51 -5.23 -32.17 9.24
C LEU A 51 -6.35 -32.33 8.19
N ASP A 52 -6.88 -33.54 8.03
CA ASP A 52 -7.99 -33.83 7.12
C ASP A 52 -9.28 -33.09 7.53
N SER A 53 -9.54 -32.94 8.83
CA SER A 53 -10.69 -32.19 9.34
C SER A 53 -10.60 -30.68 9.06
N VAL A 54 -9.38 -30.12 9.08
CA VAL A 54 -9.11 -28.71 8.73
C VAL A 54 -9.27 -28.48 7.23
N SER A 55 -8.84 -29.44 6.40
CA SER A 55 -9.03 -29.38 4.95
C SER A 55 -10.51 -29.41 4.55
N LYS A 56 -11.35 -30.14 5.30
CA LYS A 56 -12.80 -30.19 5.13
C LYS A 56 -13.48 -28.89 5.56
N LEU A 57 -12.98 -28.22 6.59
CA LEU A 57 -13.47 -26.89 7.01
C LEU A 57 -13.24 -25.82 5.93
N GLN A 58 -12.08 -25.81 5.26
CA GLN A 58 -11.81 -24.90 4.15
C GLN A 58 -12.73 -25.13 2.95
N LYS A 59 -13.20 -26.37 2.75
CA LYS A 59 -14.14 -26.74 1.69
C LYS A 59 -15.60 -26.38 2.02
N THR A 60 -15.88 -26.03 3.28
CA THR A 60 -17.24 -25.71 3.71
C THR A 60 -17.66 -24.33 3.19
N GLN A 61 -18.87 -24.22 2.63
CA GLN A 61 -19.40 -22.97 2.09
C GLN A 61 -19.38 -21.81 3.10
N ARG A 62 -19.70 -22.11 4.37
CA ARG A 62 -19.66 -21.15 5.47
C ARG A 62 -18.27 -20.52 5.68
N TYR A 63 -17.19 -21.27 5.48
CA TYR A 63 -15.83 -20.74 5.63
C TYR A 63 -15.50 -19.78 4.49
N ASN A 64 -15.83 -20.16 3.26
CA ASN A 64 -15.63 -19.33 2.07
C ASN A 64 -16.41 -18.01 2.16
N ASP A 65 -17.67 -18.06 2.59
CA ASP A 65 -18.51 -16.86 2.76
C ASP A 65 -17.95 -15.91 3.83
N ILE A 66 -17.40 -16.45 4.93
CA ILE A 66 -16.80 -15.64 5.99
C ILE A 66 -15.49 -15.02 5.48
N MET A 67 -14.64 -15.79 4.81
CA MET A 67 -13.37 -15.28 4.27
C MET A 67 -13.59 -14.24 3.18
N GLN A 68 -14.56 -14.44 2.28
CA GLN A 68 -14.91 -13.45 1.26
C GLN A 68 -15.34 -12.12 1.89
N LYS A 69 -16.18 -12.15 2.93
CA LYS A 69 -16.59 -10.93 3.64
C LYS A 69 -15.42 -10.21 4.32
N VAL A 70 -14.43 -10.96 4.80
CA VAL A 70 -13.22 -10.40 5.38
C VAL A 70 -12.37 -9.72 4.32
N ASP A 71 -12.15 -10.39 3.18
CA ASP A 71 -11.39 -9.84 2.05
C ASP A 71 -12.09 -8.60 1.47
N ASP A 72 -13.40 -8.63 1.26
CA ASP A 72 -14.20 -7.48 0.80
C ASP A 72 -14.10 -6.29 1.78
N ALA A 73 -14.07 -6.55 3.08
CA ALA A 73 -13.94 -5.50 4.09
C ALA A 73 -12.54 -4.90 4.12
N LEU A 74 -11.50 -5.71 3.89
CA LEU A 74 -10.13 -5.26 3.75
C LEU A 74 -9.94 -4.40 2.48
N GLU A 75 -10.46 -4.87 1.35
CA GLU A 75 -10.41 -4.16 0.06
C GLU A 75 -11.04 -2.76 0.20
N LYS A 76 -12.27 -2.69 0.71
CA LYS A 76 -12.95 -1.41 0.99
C LYS A 76 -12.16 -0.52 1.94
N GLY A 77 -11.54 -1.11 2.98
CA GLY A 77 -10.69 -0.36 3.91
C GLY A 77 -9.46 0.25 3.21
N THR A 78 -8.84 -0.50 2.30
CA THR A 78 -7.69 -0.02 1.53
C THR A 78 -8.05 1.05 0.52
N ASP A 79 -9.19 0.92 -0.16
CA ASP A 79 -9.70 1.92 -1.10
C ASP A 79 -9.98 3.23 -0.39
N ILE A 80 -10.69 3.19 0.74
CA ILE A 80 -10.96 4.37 1.56
C ILE A 80 -9.64 5.03 2.00
N SER A 81 -8.62 4.24 2.38
CA SER A 81 -7.31 4.80 2.73
C SER A 81 -6.63 5.50 1.54
N MET A 82 -6.76 4.97 0.32
CA MET A 82 -6.20 5.59 -0.89
C MET A 82 -6.97 6.86 -1.28
N ASP A 83 -8.29 6.85 -1.15
CA ASP A 83 -9.13 8.03 -1.39
C ASP A 83 -8.80 9.14 -0.40
N ILE A 84 -8.61 8.81 0.88
CA ILE A 84 -8.16 9.79 1.89
C ILE A 84 -6.79 10.37 1.52
N GLU A 85 -5.84 9.55 1.06
CA GLU A 85 -4.53 10.04 0.60
C GLU A 85 -4.66 11.02 -0.57
N ASN A 86 -5.50 10.72 -1.56
CA ASN A 86 -5.74 11.59 -2.70
C ASN A 86 -6.41 12.91 -2.26
N GLU A 87 -7.39 12.84 -1.36
CA GLU A 87 -8.10 14.02 -0.84
C GLU A 87 -7.16 14.93 -0.04
N ILE A 88 -6.26 14.37 0.77
CA ILE A 88 -5.22 15.13 1.49
C ILE A 88 -4.33 15.90 0.51
N ILE A 89 -3.96 15.31 -0.64
CA ILE A 89 -3.15 15.99 -1.67
C ILE A 89 -3.92 17.16 -2.29
N ILE A 90 -5.21 16.99 -2.56
CA ILE A 90 -6.07 18.04 -3.12
C ILE A 90 -6.22 19.19 -2.12
N ILE A 91 -6.49 18.89 -0.86
CA ILE A 91 -6.62 19.88 0.21
C ILE A 91 -5.29 20.61 0.41
N HIS A 92 -4.16 19.91 0.40
CA HIS A 92 -2.85 20.55 0.51
C HIS A 92 -2.62 21.58 -0.60
N LYS A 93 -2.91 21.24 -1.86
CA LYS A 93 -2.81 22.19 -2.98
C LYS A 93 -3.72 23.41 -2.76
N PHE A 94 -4.95 23.19 -2.27
CA PHE A 94 -5.87 24.27 -1.95
C PHE A 94 -5.31 25.21 -0.86
N ILE A 95 -4.74 24.66 0.22
CA ILE A 95 -4.11 25.44 1.29
C ILE A 95 -2.92 26.23 0.73
N CYS A 96 -2.05 25.60 -0.06
CA CYS A 96 -0.91 26.27 -0.68
C CYS A 96 -1.35 27.44 -1.57
N ASP A 97 -2.33 27.24 -2.44
CA ASP A 97 -2.80 28.28 -3.36
C ASP A 97 -3.39 29.49 -2.63
N LYS A 98 -4.11 29.25 -1.53
CA LYS A 98 -4.68 30.33 -0.71
C LYS A 98 -3.62 31.02 0.12
N TYR A 99 -2.72 30.26 0.76
CA TYR A 99 -1.71 30.79 1.67
C TYR A 99 -0.53 31.43 0.95
N ARG A 100 -0.32 31.13 -0.35
CA ARG A 100 0.69 31.75 -1.21
C ARG A 100 0.62 33.29 -1.24
N LEU A 101 -0.57 33.88 -1.04
CA LEU A 101 -0.71 35.34 -0.98
C LEU A 101 -0.03 35.96 0.24
N LYS A 102 0.04 35.22 1.35
CA LYS A 102 0.66 35.65 2.60
C LYS A 102 2.12 35.20 2.71
N PHE A 103 2.40 33.95 2.36
CA PHE A 103 3.74 33.40 2.50
C PHE A 103 4.07 32.41 1.39
N PRO A 104 4.46 32.90 0.20
CA PRO A 104 4.75 32.06 -0.96
C PRO A 104 5.97 31.15 -0.73
N GLU A 105 6.91 31.56 0.11
CA GLU A 105 8.15 30.81 0.35
C GLU A 105 7.96 29.57 1.24
N LEU A 106 6.81 29.41 1.92
CA LEU A 106 6.57 28.30 2.87
C LEU A 106 6.54 26.90 2.22
N GLU A 107 6.24 26.83 0.92
CA GLU A 107 6.17 25.57 0.16
C GLU A 107 7.56 24.92 -0.01
N SER A 108 8.63 25.72 -0.03
CA SER A 108 10.00 25.23 -0.22
C SER A 108 10.61 24.54 1.00
N PRO A 109 10.50 25.04 2.24
CA PRO A 109 11.08 24.40 3.42
C PRO A 109 10.23 23.23 3.97
N VAL A 110 8.91 23.22 3.75
CA VAL A 110 8.03 22.19 4.31
C VAL A 110 7.44 21.33 3.20
N HIS A 111 8.06 20.18 2.95
CA HIS A 111 7.62 19.24 1.91
C HIS A 111 6.50 18.29 2.37
N HIS A 112 6.38 18.05 3.68
CA HIS A 112 5.37 17.14 4.21
C HIS A 112 3.99 17.80 4.27
N LEU A 113 3.01 17.18 3.60
CA LEU A 113 1.66 17.71 3.39
C LEU A 113 0.94 18.06 4.71
N ILE A 114 1.04 17.16 5.70
CA ILE A 114 0.35 17.32 7.00
C ILE A 114 1.06 18.35 7.87
N ASP A 115 2.40 18.36 7.86
CA ASP A 115 3.16 19.33 8.66
C ASP A 115 2.95 20.75 8.12
N TYR A 116 2.82 20.91 6.80
CA TYR A 116 2.44 22.18 6.18
C TYR A 116 1.10 22.69 6.74
N ALA A 117 0.08 21.83 6.80
CA ALA A 117 -1.23 22.20 7.36
C ALA A 117 -1.14 22.58 8.85
N ARG A 118 -0.33 21.87 9.66
CA ARG A 118 -0.12 22.23 11.08
C ARG A 118 0.57 23.59 11.24
N VAL A 119 1.58 23.85 10.41
CA VAL A 119 2.34 25.10 10.43
C VAL A 119 1.46 26.28 10.00
N VAL A 120 0.71 26.14 8.90
CA VAL A 120 -0.23 27.18 8.45
C VAL A 120 -1.29 27.47 9.51
N LYS A 121 -1.85 26.44 10.15
CA LYS A 121 -2.81 26.60 11.24
C LYS A 121 -2.21 27.34 12.45
N LYS A 122 -0.94 27.08 12.77
CA LYS A 122 -0.25 27.67 13.92
C LYS A 122 0.17 29.12 13.67
N ILE A 123 0.62 29.45 12.45
CA ILE A 123 1.00 30.80 12.04
C ILE A 123 -0.23 31.69 11.81
N GLY A 124 -1.28 31.16 11.18
CA GLY A 124 -2.51 31.93 10.91
C GLY A 124 -2.25 33.20 10.12
N ASN A 125 -2.66 34.36 10.64
CA ASN A 125 -2.39 35.68 10.04
C ASN A 125 -1.27 36.47 10.75
N GLU A 126 -0.58 35.85 11.71
CA GLU A 126 0.48 36.51 12.45
C GLU A 126 1.67 36.81 11.53
N MET A 127 2.22 38.02 11.64
CA MET A 127 3.37 38.47 10.83
C MET A 127 4.68 38.30 11.58
N ASP A 128 4.64 38.29 12.91
CA ASP A 128 5.80 38.06 13.75
C ASP A 128 5.88 36.58 14.16
N LEU A 129 6.77 35.83 13.52
CA LEU A 129 6.99 34.41 13.84
C LEU A 129 7.64 34.18 15.20
N THR A 130 8.21 35.20 15.86
CA THR A 130 8.79 35.03 17.20
C THR A 130 7.73 34.80 18.27
N LEU A 131 6.48 35.19 18.00
CA LEU A 131 5.33 34.96 18.87
C LEU A 131 4.71 33.57 18.69
N VAL A 132 5.09 32.87 17.63
CA VAL A 132 4.51 31.58 17.26
C VAL A 132 5.47 30.47 17.66
N ASP A 133 5.08 29.69 18.66
CA ASP A 133 5.83 28.51 19.04
C ASP A 133 5.63 27.40 17.99
N LEU A 134 6.70 27.15 17.21
CA LEU A 134 6.80 26.08 16.21
C LEU A 134 7.60 24.88 16.74
N GLU A 135 8.06 24.92 18.00
CA GLU A 135 8.81 23.84 18.59
C GLU A 135 7.95 22.57 18.68
N GLY A 136 8.52 21.43 18.31
CA GLY A 136 7.84 20.13 18.28
C GLY A 136 7.03 19.81 17.02
N LEU A 137 6.78 20.79 16.14
CA LEU A 137 6.17 20.52 14.81
C LEU A 137 7.22 20.21 13.75
N LEU A 138 8.37 20.87 13.79
CA LEU A 138 9.42 20.77 12.79
C LEU A 138 10.80 20.69 13.46
N PRO A 139 11.81 20.10 12.79
CA PRO A 139 13.20 20.21 13.22
C PRO A 139 13.67 21.67 13.29
N SER A 140 14.53 21.98 14.26
CA SER A 140 15.05 23.34 14.49
C SER A 140 15.66 23.99 13.23
N ALA A 141 16.31 23.19 12.36
CA ALA A 141 16.84 23.67 11.09
C ALA A 141 15.76 24.27 10.17
N ILE A 142 14.59 23.63 10.08
CA ILE A 142 13.48 24.11 9.25
C ILE A 142 12.85 25.36 9.89
N ILE A 143 12.72 25.40 11.22
CA ILE A 143 12.20 26.57 11.94
C ILE A 143 13.06 27.81 11.67
N MET A 144 14.39 27.68 11.70
CA MET A 144 15.30 28.78 11.37
C MET A 144 15.10 29.28 9.94
N VAL A 145 15.01 28.37 8.96
CA VAL A 145 14.78 28.74 7.55
C VAL A 145 13.45 29.48 7.40
N VAL A 146 12.38 28.98 8.02
CA VAL A 146 11.04 29.59 7.99
C VAL A 146 11.06 30.98 8.65
N SER A 147 11.79 31.16 9.76
CA SER A 147 11.95 32.46 10.43
C SER A 147 12.68 33.48 9.56
N VAL A 148 13.78 33.07 8.91
CA VAL A 148 14.55 33.93 8.01
C VAL A 148 13.72 34.31 6.78
N THR A 149 13.04 33.34 6.15
CA THR A 149 12.22 33.61 4.96
C THR A 149 10.99 34.46 5.28
N ALA A 150 10.40 34.32 6.47
CA ALA A 150 9.30 35.18 6.90
C ALA A 150 9.75 36.62 7.18
N SER A 151 10.98 36.83 7.68
CA SER A 151 11.52 38.18 7.88
C SER A 151 11.73 38.94 6.57
N THR A 152 11.95 38.21 5.48
CA THR A 152 12.12 38.76 4.12
C THR A 152 10.89 38.58 3.24
N THR A 153 9.77 38.05 3.77
CA THR A 153 8.62 37.75 2.93
C THR A 153 7.94 39.02 2.45
N SER A 154 7.52 39.00 1.19
CA SER A 154 6.83 40.11 0.53
C SER A 154 5.31 39.98 0.58
N GLY A 155 4.79 38.95 1.26
CA GLY A 155 3.37 38.67 1.28
C GLY A 155 2.56 39.63 2.15
N GLN A 156 1.24 39.55 1.98
CA GLN A 156 0.28 40.43 2.65
C GLN A 156 -0.66 39.63 3.57
N PRO A 157 -1.19 40.24 4.63
CA PRO A 157 -2.16 39.56 5.49
C PRO A 157 -3.40 39.14 4.67
N LEU A 158 -3.87 37.93 4.93
CA LEU A 158 -5.06 37.38 4.30
C LEU A 158 -6.32 38.09 4.82
N SER A 159 -7.34 38.21 3.97
CA SER A 159 -8.66 38.64 4.41
C SER A 159 -9.29 37.59 5.33
N GLU A 160 -10.08 38.03 6.31
CA GLU A 160 -10.68 37.15 7.32
C GLU A 160 -11.45 35.97 6.70
N GLY A 161 -12.24 36.23 5.67
CA GLY A 161 -13.00 35.17 4.99
C GLY A 161 -12.14 34.15 4.23
N ASN A 162 -10.94 34.53 3.77
CA ASN A 162 -10.00 33.59 3.17
C ASN A 162 -9.21 32.84 4.25
N LEU A 163 -8.80 33.53 5.31
CA LEU A 163 -8.12 32.93 6.45
C LEU A 163 -8.96 31.82 7.08
N GLN A 164 -10.23 32.09 7.36
CA GLN A 164 -11.14 31.09 7.94
C GLN A 164 -11.27 29.86 7.05
N LYS A 165 -11.44 30.04 5.73
CA LYS A 165 -11.49 28.91 4.78
C LYS A 165 -10.19 28.10 4.75
N THR A 166 -9.04 28.77 4.86
CA THR A 166 -7.74 28.09 4.92
C THR A 166 -7.58 27.30 6.21
N ILE A 167 -7.98 27.87 7.36
CA ILE A 167 -7.94 27.17 8.66
C ILE A 167 -8.90 25.98 8.66
N ASP A 168 -10.14 26.15 8.17
CA ASP A 168 -11.11 25.07 8.03
C ASP A 168 -10.57 23.94 7.13
N ALA A 169 -9.86 24.28 6.05
CA ALA A 169 -9.19 23.29 5.19
C ALA A 169 -8.06 22.57 5.92
N CYS A 170 -7.27 23.27 6.74
CA CYS A 170 -6.23 22.66 7.59
C CYS A 170 -6.85 21.67 8.59
N ASP A 171 -7.97 22.04 9.21
CA ASP A 171 -8.69 21.18 10.17
C ASP A 171 -9.24 19.92 9.49
N ARG A 172 -9.78 20.06 8.27
CA ARG A 172 -10.20 18.91 7.47
C ARG A 172 -9.02 18.00 7.12
N ALA A 173 -7.89 18.54 6.71
CA ALA A 173 -6.69 17.75 6.43
C ALA A 173 -6.23 16.95 7.65
N LEU A 174 -6.19 17.59 8.83
CA LEU A 174 -5.82 16.92 10.09
C LEU A 174 -6.86 15.86 10.52
N SER A 175 -8.15 16.14 10.33
CA SER A 175 -9.20 15.16 10.58
C SER A 175 -9.08 13.93 9.67
N LEU A 176 -8.75 14.14 8.40
CA LEU A 176 -8.53 13.06 7.43
C LEU A 176 -7.28 12.24 7.78
N ASP A 177 -6.20 12.88 8.23
CA ASP A 177 -4.99 12.19 8.71
C ASP A 177 -5.29 11.27 9.91
N LEU A 178 -6.08 11.76 10.87
CA LEU A 178 -6.54 10.96 12.00
C LEU A 178 -7.46 9.80 11.56
N ALA A 179 -8.36 10.03 10.60
CA ALA A 179 -9.22 8.99 10.05
C ALA A 179 -8.40 7.92 9.32
N LYS A 180 -7.43 8.34 8.50
CA LYS A 180 -6.48 7.45 7.82
C LYS A 180 -5.75 6.57 8.83
N LYS A 181 -5.23 7.15 9.91
CA LYS A 181 -4.54 6.40 10.95
C LYS A 181 -5.42 5.33 11.58
N LYS A 182 -6.68 5.65 11.90
CA LYS A 182 -7.64 4.65 12.42
C LYS A 182 -7.89 3.50 11.45
N VAL A 183 -8.00 3.79 10.16
CA VAL A 183 -8.18 2.76 9.12
C VAL A 183 -6.94 1.87 9.03
N LEU A 184 -5.74 2.46 9.04
CA LEU A 184 -4.49 1.70 9.02
C LEU A 184 -4.31 0.84 10.27
N ASP A 185 -4.58 1.38 11.46
CA ASP A 185 -4.49 0.62 12.73
C ASP A 185 -5.47 -0.58 12.71
N PHE A 186 -6.67 -0.39 12.16
CA PHE A 186 -7.64 -1.48 12.00
C PHE A 186 -7.13 -2.56 11.05
N ILE A 187 -6.63 -2.17 9.89
CA ILE A 187 -6.07 -3.09 8.88
C ILE A 187 -4.87 -3.84 9.46
N GLU A 188 -3.95 -3.15 10.15
CA GLU A 188 -2.77 -3.76 10.77
C GLU A 188 -3.14 -4.83 11.80
N SER A 189 -4.14 -4.55 12.64
CA SER A 189 -4.63 -5.52 13.63
C SER A 189 -5.19 -6.80 13.02
N ARG A 190 -5.71 -6.72 11.78
CA ARG A 190 -6.30 -7.86 11.06
C ARG A 190 -5.29 -8.58 10.19
N MET A 191 -4.37 -7.84 9.56
CA MET A 191 -3.40 -8.39 8.63
C MET A 191 -2.44 -9.38 9.31
N GLY A 192 -2.13 -9.18 10.58
CA GLY A 192 -1.34 -10.12 11.39
C GLY A 192 -1.97 -11.52 11.52
N TYR A 193 -3.29 -11.64 11.40
CA TYR A 193 -3.98 -12.94 11.43
C TYR A 193 -4.28 -13.48 10.03
N ILE A 194 -4.55 -12.59 9.07
CA ILE A 194 -4.97 -12.97 7.72
C ILE A 194 -3.78 -13.37 6.85
N ALA A 195 -2.71 -12.56 6.88
CA ALA A 195 -1.50 -12.80 6.09
C ALA A 195 -0.23 -12.48 6.91
N PRO A 196 0.09 -13.31 7.93
CA PRO A 196 1.23 -13.07 8.81
C PRO A 196 2.56 -13.05 8.06
N ASN A 197 2.78 -14.02 7.16
CA ASN A 197 4.02 -14.12 6.38
C ASN A 197 4.22 -12.89 5.48
N LEU A 198 3.15 -12.46 4.81
CA LEU A 198 3.20 -11.27 3.95
C LEU A 198 3.46 -10.00 4.77
N SER A 199 2.78 -9.85 5.91
CA SER A 199 2.96 -8.71 6.83
C SER A 199 4.40 -8.60 7.33
N VAL A 200 5.04 -9.72 7.65
CA VAL A 200 6.43 -9.72 8.13
C VAL A 200 7.40 -9.30 7.03
N ILE A 201 7.15 -9.70 5.77
CA ILE A 201 8.03 -9.38 4.65
C ILE A 201 7.87 -7.93 4.19
N VAL A 202 6.64 -7.49 3.87
CA VAL A 202 6.43 -6.17 3.25
C VAL A 202 5.92 -5.10 4.23
N GLY A 203 5.47 -5.51 5.42
CA GLY A 203 4.77 -4.65 6.37
C GLY A 203 3.26 -4.69 6.18
N SER A 204 2.50 -4.61 7.27
CA SER A 204 1.03 -4.77 7.28
C SER A 204 0.30 -3.78 6.36
N ALA A 205 0.76 -2.53 6.31
CA ALA A 205 0.14 -1.50 5.47
C ALA A 205 0.32 -1.77 3.96
N VAL A 206 1.51 -2.24 3.54
CA VAL A 206 1.78 -2.58 2.14
C VAL A 206 1.13 -3.91 1.76
N ALA A 207 1.15 -4.89 2.66
CA ALA A 207 0.45 -6.17 2.51
C ALA A 207 -1.04 -5.95 2.22
N ALA A 208 -1.68 -5.05 2.99
CA ALA A 208 -3.07 -4.68 2.76
C ALA A 208 -3.31 -4.12 1.36
N LYS A 209 -2.50 -3.14 0.93
CA LYS A 209 -2.63 -2.54 -0.40
C LYS A 209 -2.46 -3.57 -1.52
N LEU A 210 -1.50 -4.49 -1.38
CA LEU A 210 -1.29 -5.59 -2.33
C LEU A 210 -2.50 -6.52 -2.38
N MET A 211 -3.01 -6.96 -1.22
CA MET A 211 -4.19 -7.82 -1.15
C MET A 211 -5.46 -7.14 -1.68
N GLY A 212 -5.68 -5.87 -1.32
CA GLY A 212 -6.82 -5.08 -1.81
C GLY A 212 -6.80 -4.95 -3.34
N THR A 213 -5.66 -4.55 -3.92
CA THR A 213 -5.54 -4.45 -5.38
C THR A 213 -5.54 -5.78 -6.13
N ALA A 214 -5.13 -6.87 -5.48
CA ALA A 214 -5.15 -8.20 -6.07
C ALA A 214 -6.54 -8.85 -6.00
N GLY A 215 -7.44 -8.38 -5.13
CA GLY A 215 -8.75 -8.99 -4.90
C GLY A 215 -8.69 -10.19 -3.93
N GLY A 216 -7.85 -10.08 -2.89
CA GLY A 216 -7.74 -11.09 -1.83
C GLY A 216 -6.46 -11.93 -1.88
N LEU A 217 -6.27 -12.76 -0.85
CA LEU A 217 -5.04 -13.53 -0.66
C LEU A 217 -4.84 -14.60 -1.73
N LEU A 218 -5.91 -15.30 -2.11
CA LEU A 218 -5.86 -16.36 -3.12
C LEU A 218 -5.50 -15.82 -4.50
N ALA A 219 -6.09 -14.69 -4.87
CA ALA A 219 -5.79 -14.02 -6.14
C ALA A 219 -4.33 -13.56 -6.17
N LEU A 220 -3.84 -12.96 -5.08
CA LEU A 220 -2.44 -12.56 -4.94
C LEU A 220 -1.47 -13.75 -5.06
N ALA A 221 -1.80 -14.90 -4.47
CA ALA A 221 -0.97 -16.11 -4.54
C ALA A 221 -0.87 -16.71 -5.96
N LYS A 222 -1.89 -16.50 -6.81
CA LYS A 222 -1.90 -16.93 -8.21
C LYS A 222 -1.20 -15.94 -9.14
N MET A 223 -0.95 -14.70 -8.71
CA MET A 223 -0.29 -13.70 -9.54
C MET A 223 1.21 -13.99 -9.69
N PRO A 224 1.78 -13.93 -10.90
CA PRO A 224 3.22 -14.09 -11.09
C PRO A 224 3.97 -12.92 -10.47
N ALA A 225 5.20 -13.16 -10.01
CA ALA A 225 6.00 -12.19 -9.27
C ALA A 225 6.19 -10.85 -10.02
N CYS A 226 6.31 -10.89 -11.36
CA CYS A 226 6.45 -9.70 -12.19
C CYS A 226 5.20 -8.80 -12.16
N ASN A 227 3.99 -9.38 -12.06
CA ASN A 227 2.75 -8.62 -11.95
C ASN A 227 2.60 -8.04 -10.54
N VAL A 228 2.94 -8.82 -9.52
CA VAL A 228 2.92 -8.37 -8.12
C VAL A 228 3.82 -7.14 -7.93
N GLN A 229 4.99 -7.11 -8.57
CA GLN A 229 5.91 -5.97 -8.53
C GLN A 229 5.30 -4.66 -9.08
N LEU A 230 4.46 -4.77 -10.12
CA LEU A 230 3.84 -3.63 -10.79
C LEU A 230 2.56 -3.14 -10.07
N LEU A 231 2.08 -3.83 -9.03
CA LEU A 231 0.90 -3.41 -8.28
C LEU A 231 1.12 -2.05 -7.62
N GLY A 232 0.27 -1.07 -7.96
CA GLY A 232 0.37 0.30 -7.49
C GLY A 232 1.36 1.18 -8.27
N ALA A 233 2.03 0.65 -9.29
CA ALA A 233 2.93 1.45 -10.12
C ALA A 233 2.11 2.46 -10.97
N LYS A 234 2.29 3.75 -10.68
CA LYS A 234 1.74 4.82 -11.53
C LYS A 234 2.70 5.05 -12.69
N LYS A 235 2.19 4.93 -13.93
CA LYS A 235 2.97 5.26 -15.13
C LYS A 235 3.32 6.75 -15.12
N LYS A 236 4.54 7.08 -14.67
CA LYS A 236 5.09 8.42 -14.82
C LYS A 236 5.54 8.55 -16.27
N THR A 237 4.71 9.17 -17.11
CA THR A 237 5.13 9.58 -18.45
C THR A 237 6.26 10.58 -18.29
N LEU A 238 7.47 10.16 -18.65
CA LEU A 238 8.66 10.98 -18.53
C LEU A 238 8.52 12.19 -19.45
N VAL A 239 8.46 13.39 -18.87
CA VAL A 239 8.41 14.64 -19.63
C VAL A 239 9.85 14.96 -20.04
N GLY A 240 10.29 14.41 -21.18
CA GLY A 240 11.62 14.63 -21.74
C GLY A 240 12.16 13.46 -22.57
N PHE A 241 13.25 13.70 -23.32
CA PHE A 241 13.91 12.70 -24.18
C PHE A 241 14.91 11.79 -23.44
N SER A 242 15.01 11.87 -22.12
CA SER A 242 16.06 11.17 -21.35
C SER A 242 15.60 9.82 -20.81
N THR A 243 16.11 8.72 -21.38
CA THR A 243 15.87 7.34 -20.90
C THR A 243 16.65 6.99 -19.61
N ALA A 244 17.56 7.86 -19.16
CA ALA A 244 18.48 7.59 -18.05
C ALA A 244 17.84 7.65 -16.64
N THR A 245 16.60 8.14 -16.52
CA THR A 245 15.86 8.18 -15.24
C THR A 245 14.53 7.44 -15.39
N SER A 246 14.57 6.26 -16.00
CA SER A 246 13.48 5.30 -15.82
C SER A 246 13.51 4.86 -14.37
N GLN A 247 12.77 5.54 -13.49
CA GLN A 247 12.44 4.97 -12.20
C GLN A 247 11.81 3.61 -12.50
N PHE A 248 12.44 2.54 -12.00
CA PHE A 248 11.89 1.19 -12.10
C PHE A 248 10.47 1.26 -11.56
N CYS A 249 9.54 0.58 -12.23
CA CYS A 249 8.12 0.53 -11.86
C CYS A 249 7.95 -0.24 -10.55
N VAL A 250 8.47 0.29 -9.46
CA VAL A 250 8.30 -0.23 -8.11
C VAL A 250 7.01 0.39 -7.61
N GLY A 251 5.94 -0.40 -7.59
CA GLY A 251 4.64 0.06 -7.14
C GLY A 251 4.60 0.24 -5.62
N TYR A 252 3.70 -0.47 -4.93
CA TYR A 252 3.61 -0.36 -3.46
C TYR A 252 4.89 -0.81 -2.73
N PHE A 253 5.77 -1.59 -3.39
CA PHE A 253 7.04 -2.03 -2.82
C PHE A 253 8.00 -0.87 -2.46
N GLU A 254 7.88 0.30 -3.10
CA GLU A 254 8.67 1.50 -2.78
C GLU A 254 8.38 2.01 -1.35
N GLN A 255 7.17 1.73 -0.84
CA GLN A 255 6.73 2.15 0.49
C GLN A 255 7.22 1.20 1.59
N THR A 256 7.85 0.07 1.24
CA THR A 256 8.32 -0.91 2.23
C THR A 256 9.56 -0.40 2.95
N GLY A 257 9.64 -0.65 4.27
CA GLY A 257 10.82 -0.28 5.06
C GLY A 257 12.10 -0.98 4.58
N ILE A 258 11.97 -2.18 4.01
CA ILE A 258 13.11 -2.92 3.44
C ILE A 258 13.71 -2.17 2.25
N PHE A 259 12.88 -1.62 1.37
CA PHE A 259 13.33 -0.87 0.19
C PHE A 259 13.97 0.46 0.60
N GLN A 260 13.30 1.25 1.45
CA GLN A 260 13.77 2.56 1.91
C GLN A 260 15.07 2.52 2.74
N SER A 261 15.35 1.38 3.39
CA SER A 261 16.56 1.21 4.19
C SER A 261 17.84 1.00 3.37
N LYS A 262 17.73 0.64 2.08
CA LYS A 262 18.88 0.29 1.25
C LYS A 262 19.33 1.47 0.38
N PRO A 263 20.65 1.66 0.16
CA PRO A 263 21.15 2.66 -0.76
C PRO A 263 20.76 2.34 -2.22
N LEU A 264 20.48 3.39 -3.01
CA LEU A 264 19.98 3.35 -4.41
C LEU A 264 20.70 2.33 -5.33
N CYS A 265 21.98 2.04 -5.08
CA CYS A 265 22.77 1.12 -5.89
C CYS A 265 22.35 -0.35 -5.72
N LEU A 266 21.81 -0.73 -4.55
CA LEU A 266 21.31 -2.08 -4.26
C LEU A 266 19.86 -2.28 -4.69
N GLU A 267 19.09 -1.20 -4.87
CA GLU A 267 17.72 -1.26 -5.42
C GLU A 267 17.73 -1.79 -6.85
N LEU A 268 18.71 -1.35 -7.66
CA LEU A 268 18.94 -1.83 -9.02
C LEU A 268 19.31 -3.31 -9.05
N MET A 269 20.26 -3.71 -8.19
CA MET A 269 20.72 -5.10 -8.14
C MET A 269 19.67 -6.07 -7.60
N LEU A 270 18.81 -5.67 -6.66
CA LEU A 270 17.72 -6.51 -6.19
C LEU A 270 16.63 -6.65 -7.26
N ALA A 271 16.22 -5.56 -7.91
CA ALA A 271 15.28 -5.64 -9.02
C ALA A 271 15.82 -6.56 -10.14
N ASP A 272 17.10 -6.44 -10.49
CA ASP A 272 17.75 -7.27 -11.51
C ASP A 272 17.93 -8.74 -11.08
N TYR A 273 18.26 -9.02 -9.82
CA TYR A 273 18.45 -10.39 -9.31
C TYR A 273 17.14 -11.20 -9.31
N TRP A 274 16.00 -10.53 -9.10
CA TRP A 274 14.68 -11.15 -9.19
C TRP A 274 14.16 -11.23 -10.65
N LEU A 275 14.61 -10.35 -11.54
CA LEU A 275 14.35 -10.42 -12.99
C LEU A 275 15.16 -11.54 -13.69
N GLN A 276 16.38 -11.82 -13.22
CA GLN A 276 17.22 -12.89 -13.78
C GLN A 276 16.84 -14.31 -13.33
N ASN A 277 16.03 -14.46 -12.28
CA ASN A 277 15.53 -15.74 -11.78
C ASN A 277 14.04 -15.95 -12.10
N GLN A 278 13.61 -15.60 -13.31
CA GLN A 278 12.35 -16.07 -13.88
C GLN A 278 12.59 -17.47 -14.48
N PRO A 279 11.75 -18.49 -14.21
CA PRO A 279 11.72 -19.70 -15.04
C PRO A 279 11.24 -19.38 -16.46
#